data_AF-F4WY43-F1
#
_entry.id   AF-F4WY43-F1
#
_cell.length_a   1.000
_cell.length_b   1.000
_cell.length_c   1.000
_cell.angle_alpha   90.00
_cell.angle_beta   90.00
_cell.angle_gamma   90.00
#
_symmetry.space_group_name_H-M   'P 1'
#
loop_
_entity.id
_entity.type
_entity.pdbx_description
1 polymer ?
#
loop_
_entity_poly.entity_id
_entity_poly.type
_entity_poly.pdbx_seq_one_letter_code
_entity_poly.pdbx_strand_id
1 'polypeptide(L)' 'EVLSHPPYSLDVAPSDYHLFRSVAHGLVDQHFRSYEEVKNWIDSCIVSKDDQFFRRGIRTLPERRWEKVMVNDGQYFES' A
#
# COMPACT_ATOMS: atom_id res chain seq x y z
N GLU A 1 -12.98 15.77 6.83
CA GLU A 1 -11.69 16.48 6.60
C GLU A 1 -10.92 15.70 5.54
N VAL A 2 -10.19 16.38 4.64
CA VAL A 2 -9.40 15.74 3.58
C VAL A 2 -7.93 15.98 3.87
N LEU A 3 -7.15 14.92 4.00
CA LEU A 3 -5.72 15.02 4.24
C LEU A 3 -5.01 15.52 2.98
N SER A 4 -4.15 16.52 3.09
CA SER A 4 -3.32 16.99 1.98
C SER A 4 -2.40 15.88 1.49
N HIS A 5 -2.40 15.65 0.18
CA HIS A 5 -1.55 14.64 -0.47
C HIS A 5 -0.71 15.32 -1.57
N PRO A 6 0.62 15.36 -1.44
CA PRO A 6 1.47 15.94 -2.46
C PRO A 6 1.44 15.09 -3.75
N PRO A 7 1.59 15.73 -4.94
CA PRO A 7 1.64 15.00 -6.19
C PRO A 7 2.82 14.01 -6.22
N TYR A 8 2.66 12.92 -6.96
CA TYR A 8 3.65 11.85 -7.15
C TYR A 8 4.16 11.15 -5.87
N SER A 9 3.47 11.30 -4.74
CA SER A 9 3.96 10.82 -3.45
C SER A 9 3.41 9.43 -3.10
N LEU A 10 3.73 8.43 -3.94
CA LEU A 10 3.36 7.03 -3.70
C LEU A 10 3.90 6.52 -2.35
N ASP A 11 5.05 7.03 -1.92
CA ASP A 11 5.64 6.70 -0.64
C ASP A 11 4.81 7.15 0.56
N VAL A 12 3.85 8.07 0.43
CA VAL A 12 3.01 8.49 1.57
C VAL A 12 1.56 8.02 1.43
N ALA A 13 1.25 7.18 0.44
CA ALA A 13 -0.06 6.60 0.24
C ALA A 13 -0.11 5.15 0.80
N PRO A 14 -0.83 4.89 1.91
CA PRO A 14 -0.90 3.55 2.52
C PRO A 14 -1.43 2.46 1.58
N SER A 15 -2.26 2.83 0.59
CA SER A 15 -2.67 1.96 -0.50
C SER A 15 -1.47 1.42 -1.27
N ASP A 16 -0.59 2.31 -1.70
CA ASP A 16 0.49 1.99 -2.63
C ASP A 16 1.65 1.29 -1.92
N TYR A 17 2.13 1.85 -0.83
CA TYR A 17 3.34 1.33 -0.19
C TYR A 17 3.13 0.07 0.66
N HIS A 18 1.88 -0.22 1.06
CA HIS A 18 1.57 -1.33 1.97
C HIS A 18 0.60 -2.34 1.36
N LEU A 19 -0.63 -1.90 1.02
CA LEU A 19 -1.67 -2.82 0.52
C LEU A 19 -1.31 -3.37 -0.86
N PHE A 20 -1.13 -2.51 -1.86
CA PHE A 20 -0.80 -2.91 -3.22
C PHE A 20 0.58 -3.53 -3.32
N ARG A 21 1.55 -3.11 -2.51
CA ARG A 21 2.83 -3.81 -2.38
C ARG A 21 2.61 -5.28 -1.98
N SER A 22 1.79 -5.55 -0.96
CA SER A 22 1.47 -6.92 -0.54
C SER A 22 0.70 -7.70 -1.59
N VAL A 23 -0.22 -7.07 -2.32
CA VAL A 23 -1.00 -7.72 -3.38
C VAL A 23 -0.11 -8.02 -4.59
N ALA A 24 0.76 -7.11 -4.99
CA ALA A 24 1.68 -7.27 -6.11
C ALA A 24 2.61 -8.47 -5.94
N HIS A 25 3.08 -8.74 -4.72
CA HIS A 25 3.87 -9.93 -4.43
C HIS A 25 3.12 -11.24 -4.73
N GLY A 26 1.80 -11.29 -4.51
CA GLY A 26 0.98 -12.46 -4.83
C GLY A 26 0.59 -12.57 -6.31
N LEU A 27 0.76 -11.48 -7.08
CA LEU A 27 0.41 -11.43 -8.50
C LEU A 27 1.50 -12.02 -9.41
N VAL A 28 2.77 -12.03 -8.97
CA VAL A 28 3.92 -12.37 -9.83
C VAL A 28 3.77 -13.74 -10.50
N ASP A 29 3.22 -14.73 -9.80
CA ASP A 29 3.10 -16.10 -10.29
C ASP A 29 1.67 -16.48 -10.71
N GLN A 30 0.76 -15.50 -10.82
CA GLN A 30 -0.64 -15.80 -11.15
C GLN A 30 -0.99 -15.59 -12.61
N HIS A 31 -1.77 -16.54 -13.14
CA HIS A 31 -2.34 -16.48 -14.48
C HIS A 31 -3.86 -16.59 -14.41
N PHE A 32 -4.55 -15.52 -14.77
CA PHE A 32 -6.00 -15.44 -14.77
C PHE A 32 -6.56 -15.59 -16.18
N ARG A 33 -7.64 -16.35 -16.32
CA ARG A 33 -8.34 -16.61 -17.58
C ARG A 33 -9.59 -15.76 -17.76
N SER A 34 -10.07 -15.14 -16.68
CA SER A 34 -11.27 -14.32 -16.68
C SER A 34 -11.20 -13.16 -15.69
N TYR A 35 -12.05 -12.17 -15.90
CA TYR A 35 -12.23 -11.07 -14.95
C TYR A 35 -12.73 -11.56 -13.58
N GLU A 36 -13.60 -12.58 -13.56
CA GLU A 36 -14.13 -13.14 -12.32
C GLU A 36 -13.03 -13.78 -11.48
N GLU A 37 -12.06 -14.46 -12.11
CA GLU A 37 -10.90 -15.02 -11.40
C GLU A 37 -10.03 -13.92 -10.78
N VAL A 38 -9.79 -12.82 -11.50
CA VAL A 38 -9.06 -11.65 -10.95
C VAL A 38 -9.79 -11.08 -9.74
N LYS A 39 -11.10 -10.85 -9.88
CA LYS A 39 -11.92 -10.27 -8.80
C LYS A 39 -11.90 -11.16 -7.55
N ASN A 40 -12.19 -12.45 -7.71
CA ASN A 40 -12.21 -13.40 -6.60
C ASN A 40 -10.85 -13.53 -5.91
N TRP A 41 -9.76 -13.47 -6.69
CA TRP A 41 -8.41 -13.52 -6.14
C TRP A 41 -8.07 -12.27 -5.33
N ILE A 42 -8.42 -11.07 -5.84
CA ILE A 42 -8.24 -9.80 -5.11
C ILE A 42 -9.06 -9.81 -3.81
N ASP A 43 -10.34 -10.22 -3.89
CA ASP A 43 -11.22 -10.29 -2.71
C ASP A 43 -10.65 -11.23 -1.65
N SER A 44 -10.21 -12.43 -2.04
CA SER A 44 -9.53 -13.38 -1.16
C SER A 44 -8.24 -12.80 -0.56
N CYS A 45 -7.43 -12.11 -1.37
CA CYS A 45 -6.19 -11.49 -0.92
C CYS A 45 -6.42 -10.40 0.14
N ILE A 46 -7.49 -9.61 0.01
CA ILE A 46 -7.87 -8.59 0.98
C ILE A 46 -8.43 -9.25 2.26
N VAL A 47 -9.34 -10.22 2.12
CA VAL A 47 -9.95 -10.93 3.26
C VAL A 47 -8.92 -11.73 4.07
N SER A 48 -7.86 -12.23 3.41
CA SER A 48 -6.77 -12.94 4.10
C SER A 48 -5.93 -12.05 5.03
N LYS A 49 -6.02 -10.71 4.92
CA LYS A 49 -5.27 -9.78 5.76
C LYS A 49 -6.03 -9.54 7.05
N ASP A 50 -5.32 -9.64 8.16
CA ASP A 50 -5.90 -9.39 9.48
C ASP A 50 -5.96 -7.88 9.80
N ASP A 51 -6.71 -7.51 10.83
CA ASP A 51 -6.87 -6.11 11.25
C ASP A 51 -5.54 -5.43 11.58
N GLN A 52 -4.55 -6.15 12.12
CA GLN A 52 -3.23 -5.58 12.42
C GLN A 52 -2.48 -5.22 11.15
N PHE A 53 -2.67 -5.96 10.05
CA PHE A 53 -2.07 -5.61 8.76
C PHE A 53 -2.50 -4.20 8.33
N PHE A 54 -3.81 -3.90 8.36
CA PHE A 54 -4.32 -2.58 7.97
C PHE A 54 -3.92 -1.50 8.97
N ARG A 55 -4.03 -1.77 10.28
CA ARG A 55 -3.61 -0.84 11.33
C ARG A 55 -2.14 -0.47 11.20
N ARG A 56 -1.27 -1.45 10.94
CA ARG A 56 0.17 -1.22 10.75
C ARG A 56 0.44 -0.37 9.52
N GLY A 57 -0.25 -0.63 8.41
CA GLY A 57 -0.16 0.18 7.20
C GLY A 57 -0.47 1.64 7.52
N ILE A 58 -1.62 1.93 8.14
CA ILE A 58 -2.03 3.29 8.47
C ILE A 58 -1.07 3.96 9.47
N ARG A 59 -0.64 3.25 10.52
CA ARG A 59 0.26 3.80 11.55
C ARG A 59 1.67 4.10 11.05
N THR A 60 2.15 3.36 10.05
CA THR A 60 3.49 3.57 9.48
C THR A 60 3.60 4.96 8.81
N LEU A 61 2.49 5.54 8.36
CA LEU A 61 2.46 6.86 7.74
C LEU A 61 3.00 7.96 8.69
N PRO A 62 2.37 8.24 9.84
CA PRO A 62 2.88 9.24 10.78
C PRO A 62 4.15 8.79 11.51
N GLU A 63 4.29 7.50 11.83
CA GLU A 63 5.38 7.02 12.70
C GLU A 63 6.74 6.95 12.01
N ARG A 64 6.77 6.86 10.67
CA ARG A 64 8.04 6.67 9.93
C ARG A 64 8.10 7.45 8.63
N ARG A 65 7.03 7.45 7.85
CA ARG A 65 7.10 7.99 6.48
C ARG A 65 7.11 9.51 6.46
N TRP A 66 6.29 10.17 7.25
CA TRP A 66 6.33 11.63 7.37
C TRP A 66 7.67 12.14 7.87
N GLU A 67 8.26 11.48 8.88
CA GLU A 67 9.60 11.81 9.37
C GLU A 67 10.65 11.67 8.25
N LYS A 68 10.62 10.57 7.49
CA LYS A 68 11.52 10.39 6.34
C LYS A 68 11.34 11.46 5.26
N VAL A 69 10.10 11.85 4.93
CA VAL A 69 9.85 12.95 3.96
C VAL A 69 10.50 14.24 4.45
N MET A 70 10.36 14.56 5.75
CA MET A 70 10.91 15.77 6.33
C MET A 70 12.43 15.77 6.34
N VAL A 71 13.05 14.65 6.76
CA VAL A 71 14.51 14.52 6.80
C VAL A 71 15.13 14.53 5.40
N ASN A 72 14.39 14.06 4.40
CA ASN A 72 14.85 13.98 3.03
C ASN A 72 14.48 15.21 2.18
N ASP A 73 14.10 16.32 2.82
CA ASP A 73 13.70 17.58 2.15
C ASP A 73 12.67 17.38 1.02
N GLY A 74 11.73 16.45 1.21
CA GLY A 74 10.69 16.13 0.24
C GLY A 74 11.11 15.21 -0.92
N GLN A 75 12.34 14.72 -0.94
CA GLN A 75 12.81 13.72 -1.92
C GLN A 75 12.24 12.33 -1.62
N TYR A 76 12.22 11.46 -2.64
CA TYR A 76 11.84 10.05 -2.52
C TYR A 76 12.80 9.28 -1.60
N PHE A 77 12.27 8.32 -0.87
CA PHE A 77 13.04 7.51 0.07
C PHE A 77 12.66 6.03 -0.04
N GLU A 78 13.60 5.15 0.27
CA GLU A 78 13.33 3.72 0.22
C GLU A 78 12.35 3.27 1.31
N SER A 79 11.46 2.37 0.87
CA SER A 79 10.33 1.81 1.61
C SER A 79 10.70 0.61 2.48
#